data_AF-A0A956H4P2-F1
#
_entry.id   AF-A0A956H4P2-F1
#
_cell.length_a   1.000
_cell.length_b   1.000
_cell.length_c   1.000
_cell.angle_alpha   90.00
_cell.angle_beta   90.00
_cell.angle_gamma   90.00
#
_symmetry.space_group_name_H-M   'P 1'
#
loop_
_entity.id
_entity.type
_entity.pdbx_description
1 polymer ?
#
loop_
_entity_poly.entity_id
_entity_poly.type
_entity_poly.pdbx_seq_one_letter_code
_entity_poly.pdbx_strand_id
1 'polypeptide(L)'
;MRVHVLHHGRCFDGAASAALFAAFMRARHGLGTNDPGLDLRYVPKHHRHGDPFEDADFAGADEAAVVDFRYTQRPGLTWYFDHHRSAFQLDGDRSHFEADRSGRKFHDPAAPSC
;
A
#
# COMPACT_ATOMS: atom_id res chain seq x y z
N MET A 1 5.43 -2.04 -16.48
CA MET A 1 4.99 -1.15 -15.39
C MET A 1 5.61 -1.63 -14.09
N ARG A 2 6.31 -0.77 -13.36
CA ARG A 2 6.91 -1.05 -12.06
C ARG A 2 5.96 -0.63 -10.95
N VAL A 3 5.63 -1.56 -10.07
CA VAL A 3 4.74 -1.32 -8.93
C VAL A 3 5.47 -1.63 -7.65
N HIS A 4 5.56 -0.64 -6.76
CA HIS A 4 6.08 -0.85 -5.40
C HIS A 4 4.92 -1.21 -4.47
N VAL A 5 5.02 -2.36 -3.80
CA VAL A 5 4.02 -2.86 -2.85
C VAL A 5 4.64 -2.80 -1.46
N LEU A 6 4.34 -1.72 -0.74
CA LEU A 6 4.74 -1.49 0.63
C LEU A 6 3.76 -2.21 1.55
N HIS A 7 4.25 -3.11 2.41
CA HIS A 7 3.36 -3.95 3.24
C HIS A 7 3.87 -4.06 4.67
N HIS A 8 2.99 -4.47 5.60
CA HIS A 8 3.44 -4.80 6.95
C HIS A 8 4.41 -5.98 6.92
N GLY A 9 5.68 -5.70 7.19
CA GLY A 9 6.74 -6.70 7.20
C GLY A 9 6.58 -7.67 8.37
N ARG A 10 6.95 -8.95 8.16
CA ARG A 10 6.85 -10.03 9.16
C ARG A 10 5.43 -10.24 9.74
N CYS A 11 4.39 -9.82 9.01
CA CYS A 11 3.00 -10.13 9.31
C CYS A 11 2.43 -11.04 8.22
N PHE A 12 1.61 -12.02 8.63
CA PHE A 12 0.92 -12.88 7.67
C PHE A 12 -0.10 -12.09 6.86
N ASP A 13 -0.88 -11.22 7.50
CA ASP A 13 -1.85 -10.35 6.81
C ASP A 13 -1.15 -9.46 5.79
N GLY A 14 -0.07 -8.79 6.18
CA GLY A 14 0.70 -7.95 5.27
C GLY A 14 1.25 -8.70 4.07
N ALA A 15 1.73 -9.94 4.26
CA ALA A 15 2.19 -10.77 3.15
C ALA A 15 1.03 -11.23 2.24
N ALA A 16 -0.10 -11.63 2.83
CA ALA A 16 -1.30 -12.04 2.11
C ALA A 16 -1.89 -10.89 1.30
N SER A 17 -2.04 -9.72 1.92
CA SER A 17 -2.50 -8.47 1.32
C SER A 17 -1.61 -8.04 0.15
N ALA A 18 -0.29 -8.13 0.29
CA ALA A 18 0.66 -7.86 -0.80
C ALA A 18 0.49 -8.83 -1.98
N ALA A 19 0.30 -10.13 -1.70
CA ALA A 19 0.07 -11.13 -2.74
C ALA A 19 -1.27 -10.95 -3.46
N LEU A 20 -2.34 -10.62 -2.73
CA LEU A 20 -3.65 -10.32 -3.29
C LEU A 20 -3.62 -9.06 -4.15
N PHE A 21 -2.95 -8.00 -3.69
CA PHE A 21 -2.77 -6.78 -4.47
C PHE A 21 -1.99 -7.05 -5.77
N ALA A 22 -0.93 -7.86 -5.72
CA ALA A 22 -0.21 -8.29 -6.91
C ALA A 22 -1.10 -9.06 -7.91
N ALA A 23 -1.97 -9.95 -7.42
CA ALA A 23 -2.94 -10.65 -8.26
C ALA A 23 -3.96 -9.70 -8.89
N PHE A 24 -4.48 -8.73 -8.10
CA PHE A 24 -5.35 -7.67 -8.58
C PHE A 24 -4.70 -6.85 -9.69
N MET A 25 -3.45 -6.41 -9.51
CA MET A 25 -2.74 -5.61 -10.52
C MET A 25 -2.55 -6.40 -11.82
N ARG A 26 -2.21 -7.68 -11.75
CA ARG A 26 -2.14 -8.53 -12.95
C ARG A 26 -3.49 -8.59 -13.68
N ALA A 27 -4.56 -8.89 -12.94
CA ALA A 27 -5.90 -8.99 -13.52
C ALA A 27 -6.36 -7.65 -14.14
N ARG A 28 -6.13 -6.54 -13.45
CA ARG A 28 -6.47 -5.18 -13.91
C ARG A 28 -5.81 -4.83 -15.25
N HIS A 29 -4.62 -5.35 -15.50
CA HIS A 29 -3.85 -5.08 -16.72
C HIS A 29 -3.91 -6.23 -17.73
N GLY A 30 -4.72 -7.27 -17.51
CA GLY A 30 -4.84 -8.42 -18.40
C GLY A 30 -3.56 -9.26 -18.51
N LEU A 31 -2.72 -9.26 -17.47
CA LEU A 31 -1.41 -9.90 -17.44
C LEU A 31 -1.47 -11.29 -16.80
N GLY A 32 -0.71 -12.23 -17.36
CA GLY A 32 -0.58 -13.58 -16.82
C GLY A 32 0.31 -13.66 -15.58
N THR A 33 0.23 -14.80 -14.87
CA THR A 33 1.19 -15.19 -13.85
C THR A 33 2.55 -15.36 -14.52
N ASN A 34 3.52 -14.50 -14.22
CA ASN A 34 4.87 -14.41 -14.84
C ASN A 34 5.00 -13.51 -16.08
N ASP A 35 3.99 -12.70 -16.39
CA ASP A 35 4.14 -11.69 -17.44
C ASP A 35 5.19 -10.62 -17.05
N PRO A 36 6.24 -10.39 -17.87
CA PRO A 36 7.27 -9.40 -17.58
C PRO A 36 6.77 -7.95 -17.68
N GLY A 37 5.54 -7.73 -18.19
CA GLY A 37 4.89 -6.42 -18.25
C GLY A 37 4.64 -5.80 -16.87
N LEU A 38 4.71 -6.59 -15.78
CA LEU A 38 4.57 -6.12 -14.40
C LEU A 38 5.82 -6.44 -13.56
N ASP A 39 6.58 -5.41 -13.21
CA ASP A 39 7.72 -5.48 -12.30
C ASP A 39 7.26 -5.14 -10.88
N LEU A 40 7.03 -6.16 -10.05
CA LEU A 40 6.58 -6.00 -8.67
C LEU A 40 7.77 -5.94 -7.71
N ARG A 41 7.85 -4.85 -6.95
CA ARG A 41 8.82 -4.69 -5.86
C ARG A 41 8.12 -4.67 -4.52
N TYR A 42 8.39 -5.68 -3.69
CA TYR A 42 7.85 -5.74 -2.33
C TYR A 42 8.77 -5.01 -1.37
N VAL A 43 8.23 -4.06 -0.64
CA VAL A 43 8.97 -3.21 0.30
C VAL A 43 8.41 -3.45 1.71
N PRO A 44 9.06 -4.27 2.55
CA PRO A 44 8.58 -4.52 3.89
C PRO A 44 8.73 -3.27 4.76
N LYS A 45 7.64 -2.87 5.41
CA LYS A 45 7.61 -1.75 6.37
C LYS A 45 7.48 -2.27 7.79
N HIS A 46 8.07 -1.54 8.73
CA HIS A 46 8.06 -1.87 10.14
C HIS A 46 7.64 -0.66 10.95
N HIS A 47 6.91 -0.89 12.04
CA HIS A 47 6.54 0.18 12.94
C HIS A 47 7.79 0.84 13.55
N ARG A 48 7.85 2.16 13.46
CA ARG A 48 8.82 3.00 14.17
C ARG A 48 8.14 4.27 14.67
N HIS A 49 8.81 5.03 15.53
CA HIS A 49 8.35 6.37 15.88
C HIS A 49 8.47 7.31 14.68
N GLY A 50 7.49 8.20 14.52
CA GLY A 50 7.41 9.10 13.37
C GLY A 50 7.02 8.40 12.07
N ASP A 51 7.41 9.00 10.95
CA ASP A 51 7.10 8.50 9.61
C ASP A 51 7.90 7.21 9.29
N PRO A 52 7.26 6.05 9.09
CA PRO A 52 7.94 4.84 8.67
C PRO A 52 8.35 4.86 7.18
N PHE A 53 7.88 5.85 6.41
CA PHE A 53 8.11 5.98 4.98
C PHE A 53 9.26 6.93 4.66
N GLU A 54 9.87 6.70 3.51
CA GLU A 54 10.99 7.47 2.95
C GLU A 54 10.73 7.71 1.45
N ASP A 55 11.26 8.78 0.86
CA ASP A 55 11.03 9.07 -0.57
C ASP A 55 11.55 7.96 -1.49
N ALA A 56 12.62 7.28 -1.06
CA ALA A 56 13.18 6.12 -1.74
C ALA A 56 12.18 4.94 -1.85
N ASP A 57 11.20 4.83 -0.95
CA ASP A 57 10.17 3.78 -1.03
C ASP A 57 9.31 3.93 -2.29
N PHE A 58 9.17 5.14 -2.83
CA PHE A 58 8.33 5.47 -3.99
C PHE A 58 9.14 5.76 -5.26
N ALA A 59 10.45 5.98 -5.12
CA ALA A 59 11.31 6.40 -6.21
C ALA A 59 11.34 5.37 -7.36
N GLY A 60 11.00 5.83 -8.57
CA GLY A 60 11.04 5.02 -9.78
C GLY A 60 9.89 4.02 -9.93
N ALA A 61 8.86 4.09 -9.08
CA ALA A 61 7.62 3.35 -9.26
C ALA A 61 6.69 4.08 -10.24
N ASP A 62 6.02 3.34 -11.12
CA ASP A 62 4.90 3.88 -11.91
C ASP A 62 3.64 3.99 -11.04
N GLU A 63 3.42 3.02 -10.15
CA GLU A 63 2.40 3.05 -9.11
C GLU A 63 2.96 2.49 -7.80
N ALA A 64 2.48 2.99 -6.66
CA ALA A 64 2.82 2.45 -5.35
C ALA A 64 1.58 2.18 -4.51
N ALA A 65 1.60 1.05 -3.79
CA ALA A 65 0.54 0.63 -2.90
C ALA A 65 1.08 0.48 -1.48
N VAL A 66 0.33 0.97 -0.50
CA VAL A 66 0.51 0.60 0.90
C VAL A 66 -0.64 -0.32 1.29
N VAL A 67 -0.32 -1.52 1.77
CA VAL A 67 -1.30 -2.53 2.17
C VAL A 67 -1.03 -3.00 3.60
N ASP A 68 -2.09 -3.16 4.39
CA ASP A 68 -2.04 -3.65 5.79
C ASP A 68 -1.11 -2.82 6.70
N PHE A 69 -0.88 -1.55 6.38
CA PHE A 69 0.09 -0.73 7.10
C PHE A 69 -0.35 0.72 7.20
N ARG A 70 0.36 1.49 8.04
CA ARG A 70 0.07 2.92 8.31
C ARG A 70 -0.07 3.74 7.02
N TYR A 71 -0.90 4.77 7.07
CA TYR A 71 -1.09 5.71 5.97
C TYR A 71 0.12 6.62 5.75
N THR A 72 0.26 7.19 4.55
CA THR A 72 1.23 8.25 4.25
C THR A 72 0.66 9.30 3.32
N GLN A 73 1.05 10.56 3.56
CA GLN A 73 0.72 11.71 2.70
C GLN A 73 1.71 11.89 1.54
N ARG A 74 2.71 11.00 1.40
CA ARG A 74 3.72 11.12 0.34
C ARG A 74 3.06 11.07 -1.04
N PRO A 75 3.45 11.95 -1.98
CA PRO A 75 2.78 12.09 -3.27
C PRO A 75 2.92 10.86 -4.17
N GLY A 76 3.87 9.97 -3.89
CA GLY A 76 4.04 8.71 -4.62
C GLY A 76 2.97 7.66 -4.33
N LEU A 77 2.13 7.82 -3.29
CA LEU A 77 1.11 6.84 -2.92
C LEU A 77 -0.07 6.85 -3.90
N THR A 78 -0.24 5.75 -4.63
CA THR A 78 -1.31 5.58 -5.63
C THR A 78 -2.48 4.75 -5.11
N TRP A 79 -2.19 3.71 -4.32
CA TRP A 79 -3.18 2.79 -3.75
C TRP A 79 -2.99 2.64 -2.23
N TYR A 80 -4.08 2.49 -1.51
CA TYR A 80 -4.04 2.27 -0.06
C TYR A 80 -5.17 1.35 0.38
N PHE A 81 -4.85 0.30 1.14
CA PHE A 81 -5.82 -0.62 1.69
C PHE A 81 -5.40 -1.02 3.09
N ASP A 82 -6.21 -0.66 4.09
CA ASP A 82 -5.88 -0.91 5.48
C ASP A 82 -7.14 -0.99 6.34
N HIS A 83 -7.01 -1.64 7.49
CA HIS A 83 -8.06 -1.78 8.50
C HIS A 83 -7.57 -1.42 9.91
N HIS A 84 -6.29 -1.09 10.07
CA HIS A 84 -5.76 -0.74 11.37
C HIS A 84 -6.43 0.53 11.91
N ARG A 85 -6.87 0.51 13.17
CA ARG A 85 -7.32 1.74 13.87
C ARG A 85 -6.18 2.75 14.02
N SER A 86 -4.95 2.26 14.03
CA SER A 86 -3.71 3.03 14.10
C SER A 86 -3.18 3.45 12.72
N ALA A 87 -3.98 3.36 11.66
CA ALA A 87 -3.64 3.74 10.29
C ALA A 87 -3.05 5.15 10.18
N PHE A 88 -3.75 6.14 10.72
CA PHE A 88 -3.41 7.56 10.63
C PHE A 88 -2.69 7.99 11.90
N GLN A 89 -1.41 8.35 11.79
CA GLN A 89 -0.56 8.64 12.97
C GLN A 89 0.05 10.03 12.96
N LEU A 90 0.24 10.61 11.78
CA LEU A 90 0.78 11.94 11.63
C LEU A 90 -0.35 12.95 11.44
N ASP A 91 -0.08 14.19 11.82
CA ASP A 91 -1.03 15.29 11.64
C ASP A 91 -1.41 15.42 10.15
N GLY A 92 -2.72 15.52 9.89
CA GLY A 92 -3.26 15.65 8.55
C GLY A 92 -3.43 14.33 7.77
N ASP A 93 -2.97 13.18 8.29
CA ASP A 93 -3.11 11.89 7.59
C ASP A 93 -4.57 11.58 7.23
N ARG A 94 -5.46 11.74 8.22
CA ARG A 94 -6.89 11.47 8.07
C ARG A 94 -7.55 12.43 7.07
N SER A 95 -7.31 13.74 7.20
CA SER A 95 -7.91 14.72 6.30
C SER A 95 -7.38 14.60 4.88
N HIS A 96 -6.09 14.28 4.71
CA HIS A 96 -5.50 13.98 3.42
C HIS A 96 -6.12 12.74 2.78
N PHE A 97 -6.30 11.65 3.54
CA PHE A 97 -7.00 10.45 3.05
C PHE A 97 -8.44 10.77 2.65
N GLU A 98 -9.19 11.49 3.50
CA GLU A 98 -10.59 11.87 3.24
C GLU A 98 -10.77 12.87 2.10
N ALA A 99 -9.72 13.59 1.71
CA ALA A 99 -9.72 14.48 0.55
C ALA A 99 -9.53 13.73 -0.77
N ASP A 100 -9.04 12.48 -0.73
CA ASP A 100 -8.82 11.67 -1.92
C ASP A 100 -10.14 11.33 -2.63
N ARG A 101 -10.14 11.46 -3.97
CA ARG A 101 -11.30 11.15 -4.83
C ARG A 101 -10.95 10.12 -5.90
N SER A 102 -9.78 9.49 -5.81
CA SER A 102 -9.28 8.57 -6.83
C SER A 102 -10.04 7.24 -6.88
N GLY A 103 -10.71 6.88 -5.78
CA GLY A 103 -11.34 5.57 -5.61
C GLY A 103 -10.33 4.42 -5.45
N ARG A 104 -9.07 4.73 -5.08
CA ARG A 104 -7.96 3.77 -4.94
C ARG A 104 -7.48 3.60 -3.50
N LYS A 105 -8.12 4.31 -2.55
CA LYS A 105 -7.73 4.35 -1.14
C LYS A 105 -8.91 3.97 -0.28
N PHE A 106 -8.73 2.93 0.54
CA PHE A 106 -9.78 2.32 1.35
C PHE A 106 -9.26 2.08 2.77
N HIS A 107 -10.05 2.52 3.74
CA HIS A 107 -9.80 2.28 5.16
C HIS A 107 -11.11 1.86 5.83
N ASP A 108 -11.11 0.70 6.47
CA ASP A 108 -12.25 0.24 7.26
C ASP A 108 -11.78 -0.34 8.61
N PRO A 109 -11.88 0.41 9.72
CA PRO A 109 -11.44 -0.07 11.03
C PRO A 109 -12.34 -1.14 11.66
N ALA A 110 -13.48 -1.45 11.04
CA ALA A 110 -14.38 -2.54 11.45
C ALA A 110 -14.11 -3.84 10.68
N ALA A 111 -13.30 -3.82 9.62
CA ALA A 111 -12.92 -5.02 8.90
C ALA A 111 -12.06 -5.94 9.79
N PRO A 112 -12.36 -7.25 9.84
CA PRO A 112 -11.62 -8.19 10.67
C PRO A 112 -10.18 -8.35 10.17
N SER A 113 -9.25 -8.49 11.12
CA SER A 113 -7.93 -9.07 10.84
C SER A 113 -8.09 -10.54 10.48
N CYS A 114 -7.18 -11.07 9.67
CA CYS A 114 -7.00 -12.52 9.62
C CYS A 114 -6.46 -13.10 10.95
#